data_AF-A0A7Y6RGW6-F1
#
_entry.id   AF-A0A7Y6RGW6-F1
#
_cell.length_a   1.000
_cell.length_b   1.000
_cell.length_c   1.000
_cell.angle_alpha   90.00
_cell.angle_beta   90.00
_cell.angle_gamma   90.00
#
_symmetry.space_group_name_H-M   'P 1'
#
loop_
_entity.id
_entity.type
_entity.pdbx_description
1 polymer ?
#
loop_
_entity_poly.entity_id
_entity_poly.type
_entity_poly.pdbx_seq_one_letter_code
_entity_poly.pdbx_strand_id
1 'polypeptide(L)' 'MKQRKIQDNALKAQLRTPMFKMQQQTPKKGKGSYTRKGRTTNTGAKQGYSQAA' A
#
# COMPACT_ATOMS: atom_id res chain seq x y z
N MET A 1 20.91 -11.22 -5.73
CA MET A 1 20.93 -12.16 -4.59
C MET A 1 20.95 -13.57 -5.12
N LYS A 2 21.94 -14.39 -4.76
CA LYS A 2 22.04 -15.78 -5.24
C LYS A 2 20.90 -16.60 -4.65
N GLN A 3 19.96 -17.07 -5.47
CA GLN A 3 18.90 -17.96 -5.00
C GLN A 3 19.53 -19.30 -4.63
N ARG A 4 19.52 -19.61 -3.33
CA ARG A 4 19.97 -20.91 -2.83
C ARG A 4 18.88 -21.93 -3.14
N LYS A 5 19.28 -23.11 -3.59
CA LYS A 5 18.34 -24.23 -3.75
C LYS A 5 17.76 -24.59 -2.39
N ILE A 6 16.44 -24.74 -2.32
CA ILE A 6 15.74 -25.19 -1.11
C ILE A 6 15.98 -26.70 -0.98
N GLN A 7 16.43 -27.14 0.19
CA GLN A 7 16.83 -28.54 0.42
C GLN A 7 15.69 -29.36 1.04
N ASP A 8 14.99 -28.79 2.02
CA ASP A 8 13.94 -29.51 2.77
C ASP A 8 12.54 -29.09 2.32
N ASN A 9 11.96 -28.07 2.96
CA ASN A 9 10.56 -27.68 2.78
C ASN A 9 10.41 -26.42 1.92
N ALA A 10 9.87 -26.62 0.72
CA ALA A 10 9.60 -25.55 -0.25
C ALA A 10 8.59 -24.51 0.27
N LEU A 11 7.50 -24.93 0.91
CA LEU A 11 6.46 -24.02 1.41
C LEU A 11 6.97 -23.11 2.53
N LYS A 12 7.71 -23.69 3.48
CA LYS A 12 8.32 -22.93 4.58
C LYS A 12 9.32 -21.91 4.05
N ALA A 13 10.11 -22.28 3.05
CA ALA A 13 11.05 -21.36 2.41
C ALA A 13 10.32 -20.23 1.66
N GLN A 14 9.27 -20.55 0.90
CA GLN A 14 8.46 -19.57 0.20
C GLN A 14 7.82 -18.56 1.16
N LEU A 15 7.23 -19.02 2.26
CA LEU A 15 6.63 -18.16 3.29
C LEU A 15 7.58 -17.11 3.86
N ARG A 16 8.89 -17.36 3.87
CA ARG A 16 9.91 -16.42 4.38
C ARG A 16 10.42 -15.43 3.35
N THR A 17 9.99 -15.55 2.10
CA THR A 17 10.30 -14.55 1.07
C THR A 17 9.47 -13.27 1.28
N PRO A 18 9.89 -12.13 0.69
CA PRO A 18 9.11 -10.89 0.75
C PRO A 18 7.69 -10.99 0.15
N MET A 19 7.41 -12.03 -0.63
CA MET A 19 6.11 -12.28 -1.26
C MET A 19 5.00 -12.42 -0.21
N PHE A 20 5.27 -13.12 0.89
CA PHE A 20 4.29 -13.40 1.95
C PHE A 20 4.55 -12.58 3.21
N LYS A 21 5.20 -11.41 3.07
CA LYS A 21 5.38 -10.51 4.21
C LYS A 21 4.04 -9.96 4.68
N MET A 22 3.91 -9.73 5.98
CA MET A 22 2.75 -9.06 6.56
C MET A 22 2.57 -7.68 5.91
N GLN A 23 1.38 -7.43 5.39
CA GLN A 23 1.00 -6.15 4.81
C GLN A 23 0.12 -5.38 5.81
N GLN A 24 0.47 -4.13 6.08
CA GLN A 24 -0.32 -3.25 6.92
C GLN A 24 -1.10 -2.27 6.03
N GLN A 25 -2.42 -2.21 6.21
CA GLN A 25 -3.24 -1.23 5.52
C GLN A 25 -3.13 0.14 6.22
N THR A 26 -3.05 1.22 5.43
CA THR A 26 -3.08 2.58 5.95
C THR A 26 -4.52 2.93 6.38
N PRO A 27 -4.75 3.33 7.64
CA PRO A 27 -6.09 3.66 8.10
C PRO A 27 -6.61 4.95 7.44
N LYS A 28 -7.93 5.03 7.22
CA LYS A 28 -8.56 6.21 6.60
C LYS A 28 -8.64 7.42 7.55
N LYS A 29 -8.60 7.20 8.87
CA LYS A 29 -8.69 8.24 9.91
C LYS A 29 -7.80 7.84 11.10
N GLY A 30 -7.39 8.82 11.92
CA GLY A 30 -6.56 8.59 13.10
C GLY A 30 -5.05 8.64 12.82
N LYS A 31 -4.25 7.92 13.62
CA LYS A 31 -2.78 7.92 13.51
C LYS A 31 -2.33 7.35 12.16
N GLY A 32 -1.43 8.04 11.47
CA GLY A 32 -0.89 7.61 10.17
C GLY A 32 -1.87 7.72 9.00
N SER A 33 -2.98 8.44 9.15
CA SER A 33 -3.99 8.60 8.08
C SER A 33 -3.81 9.87 7.23
N TYR A 34 -2.96 10.81 7.65
CA TYR A 34 -2.71 12.05 6.90
C TYR A 34 -2.03 11.75 5.56
N THR A 35 -2.57 12.30 4.47
CA THR A 35 -2.00 12.20 3.12
C THR A 35 -1.75 13.60 2.58
N ARG A 36 -0.54 13.85 2.06
CA ARG A 36 -0.16 15.18 1.53
C ARG A 36 -1.01 15.57 0.31
N LYS A 37 -1.33 14.61 -0.55
CA LYS A 37 -2.24 14.74 -1.68
C LYS A 37 -3.19 13.55 -1.65
N GLY A 38 -4.49 13.83 -1.65
CA GLY A 38 -5.50 12.78 -1.77
C GLY A 38 -5.42 12.10 -3.13
N ARG A 39 -6.05 10.93 -3.26
CA ARG A 39 -6.27 10.32 -4.59
C ARG A 39 -7.24 11.22 -5.37
N THR A 40 -6.75 11.94 -6.37
CA THR A 40 -7.60 12.49 -7.43
C THR A 40 -8.15 11.31 -8.21
N THR A 41 -9.45 11.04 -8.06
CA THR A 41 -10.15 10.16 -8.98
C THR A 41 -10.12 10.84 -10.34
N ASN A 42 -9.37 10.30 -11.30
CA ASN A 42 -9.37 10.76 -12.70
C ASN A 42 -10.73 10.49 -13.42
N THR A 43 -11.82 10.43 -12.68
CA THR A 43 -13.18 10.65 -13.17
C THR A 43 -13.46 12.13 -12.97
N GLY A 44 -13.28 12.92 -14.03
CA GLY A 44 -13.28 14.38 -13.96
C GLY A 44 -14.51 14.95 -13.27
N ALA A 45 -14.30 15.72 -12.20
CA ALA A 45 -15.21 16.79 -11.79
C ALA A 45 -14.51 17.66 -10.75
N LYS A 46 -14.68 18.96 -10.96
CA LYS A 46 -14.08 20.09 -10.25
C LYS A 46 -14.43 20.10 -8.77
N GLN A 47 -13.47 20.48 -7.93
CA GLN A 47 -13.77 21.23 -6.72
C GLN A 47 -12.95 22.52 -6.78
N GLY A 48 -13.41 23.44 -7.64
CA GLY A 48 -13.02 24.83 -7.56
C GLY A 48 -13.70 25.43 -6.34
N TYR A 49 -12.92 26.15 -5.54
CA TYR A 49 -13.41 26.98 -4.45
C TYR A 49 -14.42 27.99 -5.02
N SER A 50 -15.70 27.85 -4.73
CA SER A 50 -16.65 28.94 -4.89
C SER A 50 -16.41 29.93 -3.76
N GLN A 51 -15.72 31.03 -4.06
CA GLN A 51 -15.69 32.18 -3.17
C GLN A 51 -17.10 32.78 -3.14
N ALA A 52 -17.69 32.88 -1.96
CA ALA A 52 -18.91 33.64 -1.74
C ALA A 52 -18.52 35.12 -1.57
N ALA A 53 -19.23 35.99 -2.29
CA ALA A 53 -19.19 37.45 -2.14
C ALA A 53 -20.03 37.90 -0.95
#